data_AF-A0A8B9HWF2-F1
#
_entry.id   AF-A0A8B9HWF2-F1
#
_cell.length_a   1.000
_cell.length_b   1.000
_cell.length_c   1.000
_cell.angle_alpha   90.00
_cell.angle_beta   90.00
_cell.angle_gamma   90.00
#
_symmetry.space_group_name_H-M   'P 1'
#
loop_
_entity.id
_entity.type
_entity.pdbx_description
1 polymer ?
#
loop_
_entity_poly.entity_id
_entity_poly.type
_entity_poly.pdbx_seq_one_letter_code
_entity_poly.pdbx_strand_id
1 'polypeptide(L)'
;QAYTLHTSATHTLCSSFSANHSQAVCVCVLQKYKDHERSVKIEEVDGARLVKTVAENMEEIFMRKAEATRVSLKQARSNTTTNQHYNLFFSPEQYEYFNAVLINEVDEDGNSVELGGEFLLEPNDHFNNLSVNLSLSVVQVPTNMYNKDPDIVNGVYWSEALNKVFVDNFERDPSLIWQYFGSAKGFFRQYPGVKWHPDEHGVISFDCRNRKWYIQAATSPKDVVILVDVSGSMKGLRLTIARQTVSSILDTLGDDDFFNIIAYNQEIHYVEPCLNGTLVQADRTNKDHFREHLDKLFAKGIGLLGEALTEAFTILNEFNQAGRGSVCSRAIMLVTDGATEMYDDVFAKYNWPERKVRIFPYLIGRESAFADNLKWMACANKGYFSQISTLADVQENVMRYLHVMSRPKVIDHEHDTVWTEAYVDSAVSTHYTVCLCFVCAFMFFFVVFNGCKSNIATHYITTHNICSYKLYVVKCRTLVYAYIYYFKQFKKLSLSY
;
A
#
# COMPACT_ATOMS: atom_id res chain seq x y z
N GLN A 1 32.50 -37.62 -23.00
CA GLN A 1 32.28 -39.07 -23.19
C GLN A 1 30.84 -39.40 -22.78
N ALA A 2 29.90 -39.44 -23.73
CA ALA A 2 28.52 -39.92 -23.53
C ALA A 2 27.81 -40.16 -24.90
N TYR A 3 28.57 -40.54 -25.93
CA TYR A 3 28.04 -41.17 -27.13
C TYR A 3 28.37 -42.67 -27.04
N THR A 4 27.64 -43.51 -27.79
CA THR A 4 27.66 -44.99 -27.75
C THR A 4 27.26 -45.62 -26.40
N LEU A 5 25.96 -45.93 -26.26
CA LEU A 5 25.41 -47.18 -25.66
C LEU A 5 23.86 -47.14 -25.63
N HIS A 6 23.20 -47.22 -26.80
CA HIS A 6 21.73 -47.27 -26.87
C HIS A 6 21.20 -48.15 -28.03
N THR A 7 21.73 -49.36 -28.17
CA THR A 7 21.29 -50.34 -29.19
C THR A 7 21.21 -51.80 -28.71
N SER A 8 21.41 -52.09 -27.41
CA SER A 8 21.53 -53.47 -26.90
C SER A 8 20.76 -53.76 -25.59
N ALA A 9 19.55 -53.23 -25.44
CA ALA A 9 18.71 -53.45 -24.23
C ALA A 9 17.21 -53.69 -24.52
N THR A 10 16.83 -53.94 -25.77
CA THR A 10 15.41 -54.15 -26.18
C THR A 10 14.97 -55.63 -26.19
N HIS A 11 15.82 -56.56 -25.76
CA HIS A 11 15.58 -58.01 -25.92
C HIS A 11 15.74 -58.88 -24.65
N THR A 12 15.67 -58.30 -23.45
CA THR A 12 15.65 -59.11 -22.21
C THR A 12 14.96 -58.37 -21.05
N LEU A 13 13.62 -58.38 -21.00
CA LEU A 13 12.78 -58.18 -19.79
C LEU A 13 11.28 -58.29 -20.15
N CYS A 14 10.88 -59.43 -20.75
CA CYS A 14 9.49 -59.69 -21.10
C CYS A 14 9.12 -61.18 -20.90
N SER A 15 9.45 -61.73 -19.73
CA SER A 15 9.27 -63.15 -19.44
C SER A 15 9.03 -63.49 -17.96
N SER A 16 8.19 -62.71 -17.26
CA SER A 16 7.51 -63.15 -16.03
C SER A 16 6.38 -62.20 -15.58
N PHE A 17 5.14 -62.71 -15.56
CA PHE A 17 4.04 -62.29 -14.67
C PHE A 17 3.72 -60.78 -14.48
N SER A 18 3.20 -60.10 -15.52
CA SER A 18 2.21 -59.01 -15.35
C SER A 18 1.50 -58.65 -16.67
N ALA A 19 0.97 -59.64 -17.40
CA ALA A 19 0.20 -59.40 -18.61
C ALA A 19 -1.31 -59.30 -18.30
N ASN A 20 -1.95 -58.17 -18.68
CA ASN A 20 -3.21 -58.14 -19.46
C ASN A 20 -3.98 -56.80 -19.46
N HIS A 21 -3.54 -55.73 -18.76
CA HIS A 21 -4.17 -54.40 -18.92
C HIS A 21 -3.21 -53.21 -19.08
N SER A 22 -2.26 -52.98 -18.17
CA SER A 22 -1.42 -51.76 -18.22
C SER A 22 -0.46 -51.71 -19.43
N GLN A 23 0.21 -52.82 -19.75
CA GLN A 23 1.14 -52.88 -20.89
C GLN A 23 0.44 -52.71 -22.25
N ALA A 24 -0.74 -53.31 -22.44
CA ALA A 24 -1.50 -53.18 -23.68
C ALA A 24 -1.98 -51.73 -23.91
N VAL A 25 -2.44 -51.06 -22.86
CA VAL A 25 -2.85 -49.64 -22.94
C VAL A 25 -1.66 -48.73 -23.23
N CYS A 26 -0.53 -48.92 -22.54
CA CYS A 26 0.65 -48.08 -22.72
C CYS A 26 1.25 -48.19 -24.14
N VAL A 27 1.37 -49.41 -24.69
CA VAL A 27 1.88 -49.62 -26.05
C VAL A 27 0.93 -49.05 -27.11
N CYS A 28 -0.38 -49.27 -27.00
CA CYS A 28 -1.35 -48.74 -27.97
C CYS A 28 -1.43 -47.20 -27.99
N VAL A 29 -1.24 -46.53 -26.84
CA VAL A 29 -1.20 -45.06 -26.77
C VAL A 29 0.07 -44.51 -27.44
N LEU A 30 1.23 -45.14 -27.20
CA LEU A 30 2.49 -44.77 -27.87
C LEU A 30 2.44 -45.02 -29.40
N GLN A 31 1.74 -46.06 -29.84
CA GLN A 31 1.52 -46.34 -31.27
C GLN A 31 0.74 -45.20 -31.95
N LYS A 32 -0.39 -44.77 -31.35
CA LYS A 32 -1.19 -43.64 -31.87
C LYS A 32 -0.42 -42.33 -31.93
N TYR A 33 0.48 -42.08 -30.97
CA TYR A 33 1.37 -40.92 -31.01
C TYR A 33 2.29 -40.96 -32.24
N LYS A 34 2.87 -42.12 -32.59
CA LYS A 34 3.68 -42.30 -33.82
C LYS A 34 2.89 -42.11 -35.10
N ASP A 35 1.62 -42.52 -35.12
CA ASP A 35 0.75 -42.31 -36.28
C ASP A 35 0.42 -40.82 -36.51
N HIS A 36 0.51 -39.98 -35.48
CA HIS A 36 0.33 -38.51 -35.56
C HIS A 36 1.66 -37.73 -35.50
N GLU A 37 2.80 -38.39 -35.29
CA GLU A 37 4.14 -37.77 -35.31
C GLU A 37 4.47 -37.17 -36.69
N ARG A 38 3.80 -37.62 -37.76
CA ARG A 38 3.89 -37.03 -39.11
C ARG A 38 3.10 -35.73 -39.30
N SER A 39 2.16 -35.41 -38.42
CA SER A 39 1.36 -34.17 -38.46
C SER A 39 1.73 -33.17 -37.36
N VAL A 40 2.54 -33.57 -36.37
CA VAL A 40 3.01 -32.71 -35.28
C VAL A 40 4.48 -32.37 -35.47
N LYS A 41 4.79 -31.07 -35.58
CA LYS A 41 6.17 -30.59 -35.66
C LYS A 41 6.72 -30.39 -34.25
N ILE A 42 7.70 -31.22 -33.87
CA ILE A 42 8.45 -31.04 -32.62
C ILE A 42 9.50 -29.93 -32.86
N GLU A 43 9.40 -28.84 -32.11
CA GLU A 43 10.39 -27.75 -32.12
C GLU A 43 11.09 -27.66 -30.77
N GLU A 44 12.41 -27.50 -30.78
CA GLU A 44 13.20 -27.30 -29.58
C GLU A 44 13.10 -25.85 -29.12
N VAL A 45 12.54 -25.62 -27.93
CA VAL A 45 12.34 -24.28 -27.38
C VAL A 45 13.53 -23.88 -26.51
N ASP A 46 14.33 -22.93 -27.01
CA ASP A 46 15.38 -22.29 -26.21
C ASP A 46 14.75 -21.46 -25.07
N GLY A 47 14.84 -21.99 -23.85
CA GLY A 47 14.32 -21.33 -22.65
C GLY A 47 14.99 -19.99 -22.32
N ALA A 48 16.27 -19.79 -22.68
CA ALA A 48 16.95 -18.51 -22.46
C ALA A 48 16.42 -17.44 -23.42
N ARG A 49 16.21 -17.80 -24.69
CA ARG A 49 15.55 -16.93 -25.68
C ARG A 49 14.10 -16.64 -25.30
N LEU A 50 13.35 -17.64 -24.85
CA LEU A 50 11.96 -17.45 -24.40
C LEU A 50 11.87 -16.48 -23.21
N VAL A 51 12.69 -16.65 -22.18
CA VAL A 51 12.73 -15.75 -21.01
C VAL A 51 13.07 -14.33 -21.43
N LYS A 52 14.01 -14.16 -22.37
CA LYS A 52 14.35 -12.84 -22.91
C LYS A 52 13.15 -12.19 -23.65
N THR A 53 12.50 -12.92 -24.55
CA THR A 53 11.32 -12.41 -25.27
C THR A 53 10.17 -12.03 -24.31
N VAL A 54 9.93 -12.84 -23.28
CA VAL A 54 8.91 -12.53 -22.26
C VAL A 54 9.29 -11.28 -21.46
N ALA A 55 10.56 -11.12 -21.09
CA ALA A 55 11.02 -9.92 -20.38
C ALA A 55 10.84 -8.64 -21.21
N GLU A 56 11.22 -8.67 -22.50
CA GLU A 56 11.04 -7.55 -23.44
C GLU A 56 9.55 -7.18 -23.60
N ASN A 57 8.67 -8.18 -23.76
CA ASN A 57 7.22 -7.96 -23.84
C ASN A 57 6.63 -7.39 -22.53
N MET A 58 7.10 -7.85 -21.36
CA MET A 58 6.64 -7.34 -20.06
C MET A 58 7.13 -5.91 -19.82
N GLU A 59 8.38 -5.59 -20.17
CA GLU A 59 8.92 -4.23 -20.11
C GLU A 59 8.08 -3.26 -20.93
N GLU A 60 7.70 -3.63 -22.16
CA GLU A 60 6.83 -2.80 -23.00
C GLU A 60 5.45 -2.56 -22.35
N ILE A 61 4.80 -3.60 -21.81
CA ILE A 61 3.50 -3.48 -21.14
C ILE A 61 3.59 -2.56 -19.90
N PHE A 62 4.62 -2.71 -19.07
CA PHE A 62 4.81 -1.86 -17.90
C PHE A 62 5.13 -0.41 -18.28
N MET A 63 5.91 -0.18 -19.35
CA MET A 63 6.21 1.16 -19.86
C MET A 63 4.96 1.88 -20.39
N ARG A 64 4.11 1.22 -21.18
CA ARG A 64 2.85 1.81 -21.67
C ARG A 64 1.92 2.20 -20.53
N LYS A 65 1.76 1.32 -19.54
CA LYS A 65 0.95 1.57 -18.32
C LYS A 65 1.51 2.72 -17.49
N ALA A 66 2.82 2.79 -17.30
CA ALA A 66 3.48 3.92 -16.62
C ALA A 66 3.26 5.25 -17.36
N GLU A 67 3.32 5.26 -18.70
CA GLU A 67 3.04 6.46 -19.49
C GLU A 67 1.57 6.90 -19.36
N ALA A 68 0.60 5.99 -19.48
CA ALA A 68 -0.82 6.30 -19.28
C ALA A 68 -1.07 6.98 -17.93
N THR A 69 -0.50 6.43 -16.84
CA THR A 69 -0.58 7.05 -15.51
C THR A 69 0.10 8.42 -15.46
N ARG A 70 1.26 8.58 -16.10
CA ARG A 70 1.97 9.87 -16.17
C ARG A 70 1.18 10.95 -16.90
N VAL A 71 0.39 10.59 -17.93
CA VAL A 71 -0.52 11.51 -18.62
C VAL A 71 -1.66 11.95 -17.70
N SER A 72 -2.31 11.01 -17.01
CA SER A 72 -3.37 11.30 -16.02
C SER A 72 -2.87 12.24 -14.90
N LEU A 73 -1.65 12.05 -14.41
CA LEU A 73 -1.06 12.92 -13.38
C LEU A 73 -0.78 14.34 -13.86
N LYS A 74 -0.29 14.50 -15.09
CA LYS A 74 -0.08 15.83 -15.67
C LYS A 74 -1.39 16.61 -15.75
N GLN A 75 -2.46 15.95 -16.19
CA GLN A 75 -3.80 16.52 -16.24
C GLN A 75 -4.34 16.86 -14.85
N ALA A 76 -4.20 15.96 -13.87
CA ALA A 76 -4.58 16.24 -12.48
C ALA A 76 -3.87 17.49 -11.94
N ARG A 77 -2.56 17.62 -12.20
CA ARG A 77 -1.73 18.75 -11.78
C ARG A 77 -2.12 20.06 -12.47
N SER A 78 -2.40 20.06 -13.77
CA SER A 78 -2.84 21.29 -14.47
C SER A 78 -4.19 21.79 -13.98
N ASN A 79 -5.13 20.87 -13.74
CA ASN A 79 -6.49 21.24 -13.34
C ASN A 79 -6.57 21.70 -11.89
N THR A 80 -5.85 21.04 -10.97
CA THR A 80 -5.69 21.53 -9.58
C THR A 80 -4.98 22.88 -9.49
N THR A 81 -4.02 23.16 -10.39
CA THR A 81 -3.33 24.46 -10.41
C THR A 81 -4.21 25.58 -10.98
N THR A 82 -5.13 25.25 -11.91
CA THR A 82 -6.06 26.21 -12.53
C THR A 82 -7.29 26.48 -11.64
N ASN A 83 -7.88 25.44 -11.04
CA ASN A 83 -9.08 25.53 -10.21
C ASN A 83 -8.73 25.87 -8.75
N GLN A 84 -8.13 27.05 -8.52
CA GLN A 84 -7.76 27.52 -7.17
C GLN A 84 -8.94 28.10 -6.37
N HIS A 85 -10.09 28.31 -7.02
CA HIS A 85 -11.30 28.81 -6.36
C HIS A 85 -11.98 27.70 -5.56
N TYR A 86 -11.68 27.63 -4.27
CA TYR A 86 -12.37 26.76 -3.33
C TYR A 86 -13.76 27.33 -3.04
N ASN A 87 -14.80 26.66 -3.52
CA ASN A 87 -16.18 27.08 -3.30
C ASN A 87 -16.71 26.46 -1.99
N LEU A 88 -17.04 27.31 -1.03
CA LEU A 88 -17.71 26.93 0.22
C LEU A 88 -19.20 26.65 0.03
N PHE A 89 -19.80 27.26 -0.99
CA PHE A 89 -21.20 27.13 -1.36
C PHE A 89 -21.26 26.70 -2.83
N PHE A 90 -21.58 25.43 -3.06
CA PHE A 90 -22.06 24.98 -4.36
C PHE A 90 -23.59 24.99 -4.34
N SER A 91 -24.21 25.60 -5.35
CA SER A 91 -25.61 25.28 -5.66
C SER A 91 -25.68 23.84 -6.19
N PRO A 92 -26.77 23.09 -5.95
CA PRO A 92 -26.94 21.73 -6.48
C PRO A 92 -26.79 21.63 -8.01
N GLU A 93 -27.07 22.72 -8.73
CA GLU A 93 -26.94 22.85 -10.19
C GLU A 93 -25.49 23.05 -10.68
N GLN A 94 -24.50 23.20 -9.79
CA GLN A 94 -23.11 23.53 -10.13
C GLN A 94 -22.16 22.33 -10.11
N TYR A 95 -22.61 21.17 -9.64
CA TYR A 95 -21.85 19.94 -9.63
C TYR A 95 -22.77 18.76 -9.86
N GLU A 96 -22.44 17.94 -10.85
CA GLU A 96 -23.12 16.67 -11.10
C GLU A 96 -22.05 15.57 -11.18
N TYR A 97 -22.26 14.49 -10.43
CA TYR A 97 -21.37 13.33 -10.52
C TYR A 97 -22.13 12.05 -10.17
N PHE A 98 -21.74 10.98 -10.86
CA PHE A 98 -22.31 9.66 -10.67
C PHE A 98 -21.65 8.96 -9.47
N ASN A 99 -22.40 8.81 -8.39
CA ASN A 99 -21.98 8.03 -7.24
C ASN A 99 -22.10 6.54 -7.57
N ALA A 100 -20.98 5.81 -7.52
CA ALA A 100 -20.89 4.41 -7.93
C ALA A 100 -21.93 3.48 -7.28
N VAL A 101 -22.43 3.83 -6.08
CA VAL A 101 -23.44 3.05 -5.33
C VAL A 101 -24.87 3.37 -5.80
N LEU A 102 -25.12 4.64 -6.11
CA LEU A 102 -26.47 5.18 -6.33
C LEU A 102 -26.89 5.16 -7.80
N ILE A 103 -25.97 4.90 -8.75
CA ILE A 103 -26.31 4.86 -10.17
C ILE A 103 -27.43 3.85 -10.46
N ASN A 104 -28.43 4.27 -11.24
CA ASN A 104 -29.62 3.48 -11.55
C ASN A 104 -30.41 2.99 -10.31
N GLU A 105 -30.28 3.64 -9.15
CA GLU A 105 -31.25 3.51 -8.05
C GLU A 105 -32.40 4.49 -8.23
N VAL A 106 -33.60 4.07 -7.85
CA VAL A 106 -34.84 4.88 -7.91
C VAL A 106 -35.48 5.00 -6.52
N ASP A 107 -36.15 6.12 -6.28
CA ASP A 107 -36.94 6.35 -5.07
C ASP A 107 -38.33 5.68 -5.12
N GLU A 108 -39.11 5.81 -4.04
CA GLU A 108 -40.46 5.23 -3.94
C GLU A 108 -41.44 5.81 -4.97
N ASP A 109 -41.16 7.02 -5.48
CA ASP A 109 -41.95 7.73 -6.51
C ASP A 109 -41.47 7.40 -7.95
N GLY A 110 -40.39 6.63 -8.10
CA GLY A 110 -39.82 6.20 -9.37
C GLY A 110 -38.83 7.19 -10.02
N ASN A 111 -38.41 8.24 -9.31
CA ASN A 111 -37.37 9.17 -9.79
C ASN A 111 -35.98 8.62 -9.47
N SER A 112 -34.96 9.00 -10.24
CA SER A 112 -33.57 8.65 -9.92
C SER A 112 -33.12 9.28 -8.60
N VAL A 113 -32.46 8.49 -7.75
CA VAL A 113 -31.86 8.98 -6.50
C VAL A 113 -30.81 10.05 -6.80
N GLU A 114 -30.72 11.06 -5.93
CA GLU A 114 -29.75 12.15 -6.05
C GLU A 114 -28.29 11.62 -6.10
N LEU A 115 -27.47 12.13 -7.02
CA LEU A 115 -26.14 11.60 -7.39
C LEU A 115 -26.14 10.18 -8.00
N GLY A 116 -27.31 9.57 -8.18
CA GLY A 116 -27.49 8.32 -8.91
C GLY A 116 -27.62 8.55 -10.40
N GLY A 117 -28.73 9.18 -10.81
CA GLY A 117 -29.04 9.44 -12.22
C GLY A 117 -29.20 8.18 -13.09
N GLU A 118 -29.50 8.39 -14.37
CA GLU A 118 -29.46 7.33 -15.38
C GLU A 118 -28.03 7.15 -15.89
N PHE A 119 -27.48 5.95 -15.73
CA PHE A 119 -26.11 5.62 -16.12
C PHE A 119 -26.09 4.33 -16.94
N LEU A 120 -25.96 4.46 -18.25
CA LEU A 120 -25.93 3.32 -19.17
C LEU A 120 -24.75 2.40 -18.83
N LEU A 121 -25.03 1.12 -18.55
CA LEU A 121 -24.03 0.10 -18.26
C LEU A 121 -24.18 -1.05 -19.26
N GLU A 122 -23.16 -1.29 -20.06
CA GLU A 122 -23.17 -2.33 -21.09
C GLU A 122 -22.19 -3.46 -20.73
N PRO A 123 -22.57 -4.74 -20.87
CA PRO A 123 -21.68 -5.86 -20.58
C PRO A 123 -20.48 -5.87 -21.52
N ASN A 124 -19.26 -6.00 -20.98
CA ASN A 124 -18.04 -5.91 -21.75
C ASN A 124 -17.07 -7.08 -21.47
N ASP A 125 -16.76 -7.86 -22.51
CA ASP A 125 -15.85 -9.02 -22.44
C ASP A 125 -14.47 -8.66 -21.85
N HIS A 126 -13.95 -7.47 -22.13
CA HIS A 126 -12.65 -7.01 -21.61
C HIS A 126 -12.63 -6.90 -20.08
N PHE A 127 -13.80 -6.66 -19.47
CA PHE A 127 -13.98 -6.52 -18.02
C PHE A 127 -14.67 -7.75 -17.43
N ASN A 128 -14.36 -8.96 -17.91
CA ASN A 128 -14.96 -10.22 -17.49
C ASN A 128 -16.50 -10.25 -17.62
N ASN A 129 -17.04 -9.62 -18.66
CA ASN A 129 -18.49 -9.46 -18.90
C ASN A 129 -19.23 -8.68 -17.80
N LEU A 130 -18.52 -7.85 -17.02
CA LEU A 130 -19.14 -6.87 -16.12
C LEU A 130 -19.79 -5.75 -16.94
N SER A 131 -20.94 -5.27 -16.48
CA SER A 131 -21.63 -4.13 -17.07
C SER A 131 -20.91 -2.83 -16.69
N VAL A 132 -20.35 -2.14 -17.68
CA VAL A 132 -19.52 -0.94 -17.51
C VAL A 132 -19.92 0.18 -18.46
N ASN A 133 -19.52 1.41 -18.14
CA ASN A 133 -19.66 2.59 -19.00
C ASN A 133 -18.28 3.05 -19.46
N LEU A 134 -18.01 2.96 -20.77
CA LEU A 134 -16.74 3.39 -21.37
C LEU A 134 -16.66 4.91 -21.64
N SER A 135 -17.73 5.67 -21.42
CA SER A 135 -17.76 7.11 -21.69
C SER A 135 -17.47 7.94 -20.44
N LEU A 136 -17.81 7.44 -19.25
CA LEU A 136 -17.78 8.19 -17.99
C LEU A 136 -17.18 7.37 -16.84
N SER A 137 -16.51 8.05 -15.91
CA SER A 137 -16.05 7.48 -14.64
C SER A 137 -17.12 7.64 -13.55
N VAL A 138 -17.14 6.73 -12.57
CA VAL A 138 -17.94 6.86 -11.34
C VAL A 138 -17.07 7.35 -10.17
N VAL A 139 -17.71 7.86 -9.12
CA VAL A 139 -17.06 8.24 -7.86
C VAL A 139 -17.63 7.42 -6.71
N GLN A 140 -16.78 6.73 -5.96
CA GLN A 140 -17.09 6.13 -4.68
C GLN A 140 -16.65 7.07 -3.55
N VAL A 141 -17.47 7.17 -2.51
CA VAL A 141 -17.19 7.89 -1.26
C VAL A 141 -17.35 6.88 -0.11
N PRO A 142 -16.40 6.80 0.85
CA PRO A 142 -16.53 5.90 2.00
C PRO A 142 -17.78 6.18 2.83
N THR A 143 -18.44 5.14 3.37
CA THR A 143 -19.73 5.25 4.09
C THR A 143 -19.67 6.15 5.34
N ASN A 144 -18.49 6.36 5.93
CA ASN A 144 -18.27 7.26 7.07
C ASN A 144 -18.08 8.75 6.65
N MET A 145 -18.17 9.08 5.37
CA MET A 145 -18.00 10.42 4.83
C MET A 145 -19.27 10.94 4.16
N TYR A 146 -19.49 12.25 4.22
CA TYR A 146 -20.68 12.87 3.63
C TYR A 146 -20.43 13.24 2.16
N ASN A 147 -21.29 12.73 1.26
CA ASN A 147 -21.17 12.95 -0.20
C ASN A 147 -21.09 14.42 -0.61
N LYS A 148 -21.83 15.30 0.09
CA LYS A 148 -21.90 16.75 -0.22
C LYS A 148 -20.98 17.60 0.66
N ASP A 149 -19.98 17.00 1.30
CA ASP A 149 -18.94 17.76 2.01
C ASP A 149 -18.21 18.68 0.99
N PRO A 150 -18.05 19.99 1.26
CA PRO A 150 -17.38 20.90 0.34
C PRO A 150 -15.98 20.45 -0.08
N ASP A 151 -15.22 19.76 0.78
CA ASP A 151 -13.90 19.22 0.41
C ASP A 151 -13.99 18.09 -0.63
N ILE A 152 -15.06 17.29 -0.57
CA ILE A 152 -15.34 16.22 -1.53
C ILE A 152 -15.87 16.83 -2.83
N VAL A 153 -16.87 17.72 -2.77
CA VAL A 153 -17.48 18.32 -3.96
C VAL A 153 -16.47 19.14 -4.79
N ASN A 154 -15.65 20.00 -4.15
CA ASN A 154 -14.55 20.69 -4.84
C ASN A 154 -13.60 19.69 -5.51
N GLY A 155 -13.29 18.60 -4.81
CA GLY A 155 -12.39 17.54 -5.31
C GLY A 155 -12.94 16.77 -6.50
N VAL A 156 -14.21 16.42 -6.45
CA VAL A 156 -14.91 15.72 -7.54
C VAL A 156 -15.02 16.63 -8.75
N TYR A 157 -15.36 17.91 -8.56
CA TYR A 157 -15.48 18.92 -9.61
C TYR A 157 -14.19 19.07 -10.44
N TRP A 158 -13.03 19.37 -9.83
CA TRP A 158 -11.80 19.51 -10.63
C TRP A 158 -11.32 18.20 -11.26
N SER A 159 -11.63 17.06 -10.64
CA SER A 159 -11.23 15.74 -11.15
C SER A 159 -12.10 15.21 -12.28
N GLU A 160 -13.22 15.85 -12.61
CA GLU A 160 -14.06 15.52 -13.78
C GLU A 160 -13.25 15.55 -15.08
N ALA A 161 -12.34 16.51 -15.21
CA ALA A 161 -11.46 16.65 -16.37
C ALA A 161 -10.41 15.52 -16.52
N LEU A 162 -10.43 14.50 -15.66
CA LEU A 162 -9.75 13.22 -15.88
C LEU A 162 -10.55 12.25 -16.75
N ASN A 163 -11.89 12.38 -16.85
CA ASN A 163 -12.75 11.52 -17.68
C ASN A 163 -12.20 11.39 -19.11
N LYS A 164 -11.94 12.54 -19.75
CA LYS A 164 -11.35 12.58 -21.08
C LYS A 164 -10.01 11.84 -21.17
N VAL A 165 -9.12 12.01 -20.18
CA VAL A 165 -7.82 11.36 -20.21
C VAL A 165 -7.92 9.85 -20.00
N PHE A 166 -8.89 9.38 -19.20
CA PHE A 166 -9.13 7.95 -19.05
C PHE A 166 -9.64 7.31 -20.35
N VAL A 167 -10.55 7.99 -21.07
CA VAL A 167 -11.00 7.58 -22.41
C VAL A 167 -9.83 7.60 -23.41
N ASP A 168 -9.15 8.74 -23.55
CA ASP A 168 -7.98 8.92 -24.44
C ASP A 168 -6.88 7.86 -24.18
N ASN A 169 -6.69 7.43 -22.92
CA ASN A 169 -5.74 6.38 -22.55
C ASN A 169 -6.22 4.99 -23.00
N PHE A 170 -7.50 4.66 -22.80
CA PHE A 170 -8.09 3.36 -23.17
C PHE A 170 -8.16 3.18 -24.69
N GLU A 171 -8.44 4.25 -25.43
CA GLU A 171 -8.37 4.25 -26.91
C GLU A 171 -6.96 3.98 -27.45
N ARG A 172 -5.92 4.42 -26.72
CA ARG A 172 -4.51 4.19 -27.08
C ARG A 172 -3.99 2.81 -26.70
N ASP A 173 -4.41 2.30 -25.55
CA ASP A 173 -4.03 0.99 -25.05
C ASP A 173 -5.27 0.23 -24.52
N PRO A 174 -5.95 -0.54 -25.40
CA PRO A 174 -7.09 -1.36 -25.02
C PRO A 174 -6.77 -2.50 -24.05
N SER A 175 -5.52 -2.70 -23.62
CA SER A 175 -5.15 -3.64 -22.54
C SER A 175 -5.23 -3.03 -21.14
N LEU A 176 -5.62 -1.76 -21.04
CA LEU A 176 -5.86 -1.08 -19.76
C LEU A 176 -7.20 -1.55 -19.16
N ILE A 177 -7.09 -2.17 -17.99
CA ILE A 177 -8.22 -2.48 -17.09
C ILE A 177 -8.70 -1.20 -16.38
N TRP A 178 -8.71 -1.18 -15.05
CA TRP A 178 -9.12 -0.01 -14.28
C TRP A 178 -8.10 1.13 -14.34
N GLN A 179 -8.61 2.34 -14.56
CA GLN A 179 -7.90 3.58 -14.33
C GLN A 179 -8.60 4.32 -13.19
N TYR A 180 -7.86 4.85 -12.23
CA TYR A 180 -8.48 5.50 -11.07
C TYR A 180 -7.64 6.57 -10.40
N PHE A 181 -8.31 7.41 -9.62
CA PHE A 181 -7.73 8.45 -8.80
C PHE A 181 -8.27 8.35 -7.36
N GLY A 182 -7.37 8.09 -6.40
CA GLY A 182 -7.68 8.15 -4.97
C GLY A 182 -7.34 9.52 -4.40
N SER A 183 -8.32 10.20 -3.81
CA SER A 183 -8.14 11.52 -3.21
C SER A 183 -7.57 11.42 -1.79
N ALA A 184 -6.73 12.38 -1.39
CA ALA A 184 -6.37 12.58 0.02
C ALA A 184 -7.58 12.91 0.91
N LYS A 185 -8.67 13.41 0.32
CA LYS A 185 -9.96 13.62 1.00
C LYS A 185 -10.80 12.34 1.14
N GLY A 186 -10.41 11.21 0.55
CA GLY A 186 -11.05 9.91 0.74
C GLY A 186 -11.91 9.41 -0.43
N PHE A 187 -12.46 10.30 -1.27
CA PHE A 187 -13.21 9.88 -2.47
C PHE A 187 -12.29 9.19 -3.50
N PHE A 188 -12.88 8.28 -4.26
CA PHE A 188 -12.22 7.43 -5.25
C PHE A 188 -12.95 7.54 -6.59
N ARG A 189 -12.27 8.02 -7.64
CA ARG A 189 -12.82 8.09 -9.01
C ARG A 189 -12.32 6.91 -9.82
N GLN A 190 -13.20 6.13 -10.44
CA GLN A 190 -12.89 4.90 -11.18
C GLN A 190 -13.44 4.93 -12.61
N TYR A 191 -12.61 4.57 -13.57
CA TYR A 191 -12.94 4.36 -14.97
C TYR A 191 -12.55 2.93 -15.42
N PRO A 192 -13.34 2.25 -16.28
CA PRO A 192 -14.67 2.66 -16.73
C PRO A 192 -15.68 2.71 -15.57
N GLY A 193 -16.81 3.38 -15.78
CA GLY A 193 -17.87 3.50 -14.77
C GLY A 193 -18.53 2.16 -14.49
N VAL A 194 -18.76 1.83 -13.22
CA VAL A 194 -19.25 0.52 -12.76
C VAL A 194 -20.15 0.71 -11.54
N LYS A 195 -21.23 -0.08 -11.42
CA LYS A 195 -22.08 -0.07 -10.23
C LYS A 195 -21.42 -0.84 -9.09
N TRP A 196 -21.34 -0.21 -7.94
CA TRP A 196 -20.83 -0.80 -6.71
C TRP A 196 -22.01 -1.27 -5.85
N HIS A 197 -21.93 -2.50 -5.37
CA HIS A 197 -22.94 -3.07 -4.48
C HIS A 197 -22.43 -2.99 -3.03
N PRO A 198 -23.20 -2.39 -2.11
CA PRO A 198 -22.88 -2.43 -0.68
C PRO A 198 -23.16 -3.83 -0.11
N ASP A 199 -22.73 -4.07 1.14
CA ASP A 199 -23.08 -5.28 1.88
C ASP A 199 -24.57 -5.31 2.31
N GLU A 200 -24.99 -6.39 2.98
CA GLU A 200 -26.36 -6.58 3.50
C GLU A 200 -26.83 -5.47 4.46
N HIS A 201 -25.91 -4.64 4.97
CA HIS A 201 -26.19 -3.52 5.86
C HIS A 201 -26.10 -2.15 5.16
N GLY A 202 -25.91 -2.12 3.83
CA GLY A 202 -25.75 -0.88 3.07
C GLY A 202 -24.37 -0.24 3.21
N VAL A 203 -23.37 -0.96 3.74
CA VAL A 203 -22.03 -0.43 4.04
C VAL A 203 -21.04 -0.81 2.94
N ILE A 204 -20.11 0.09 2.65
CA ILE A 204 -18.94 -0.17 1.80
C ILE A 204 -17.69 0.08 2.62
N SER A 205 -16.99 -1.00 2.95
CA SER A 205 -15.73 -1.00 3.70
C SER A 205 -14.51 -0.49 2.90
N PHE A 206 -14.73 0.02 1.67
CA PHE A 206 -13.67 0.56 0.83
C PHE A 206 -13.38 2.03 1.18
N ASP A 207 -12.14 2.28 1.60
CA ASP A 207 -11.49 3.58 1.58
C ASP A 207 -10.23 3.45 0.70
N CYS A 208 -10.06 4.35 -0.27
CA CYS A 208 -8.89 4.31 -1.16
C CYS A 208 -7.57 4.57 -0.41
N ARG A 209 -7.61 5.36 0.68
CA ARG A 209 -6.43 5.75 1.45
C ARG A 209 -5.80 4.54 2.15
N ASN A 210 -6.63 3.62 2.62
CA ASN A 210 -6.22 2.39 3.32
C ASN A 210 -5.67 1.31 2.38
N ARG A 211 -5.67 1.54 1.06
CA ARG A 211 -5.19 0.54 0.09
C ARG A 211 -3.68 0.58 -0.04
N LYS A 212 -3.05 -0.59 -0.14
CA LYS A 212 -1.59 -0.72 -0.26
C LYS A 212 -1.00 0.09 -1.41
N TRP A 213 -1.65 0.10 -2.58
CA TRP A 213 -1.24 0.92 -3.73
C TRP A 213 -1.18 2.42 -3.39
N TYR A 214 -2.12 2.91 -2.59
CA TYR A 214 -2.15 4.30 -2.15
C TYR A 214 -1.01 4.59 -1.18
N ILE A 215 -0.77 3.69 -0.22
CA ILE A 215 0.23 3.87 0.84
C ILE A 215 1.67 3.77 0.30
N GLN A 216 1.94 2.80 -0.59
CA GLN A 216 3.22 2.63 -1.30
C GLN A 216 3.49 3.83 -2.23
N ALA A 217 2.46 4.38 -2.87
CA ALA A 217 2.62 5.62 -3.64
C ALA A 217 2.81 6.86 -2.75
N ALA A 218 2.12 6.94 -1.60
CA ALA A 218 2.16 8.09 -0.68
C ALA A 218 3.46 8.22 0.12
N THR A 219 4.09 7.10 0.49
CA THR A 219 5.21 7.08 1.44
C THR A 219 6.42 6.32 0.91
N SER A 220 7.59 6.55 1.52
CA SER A 220 8.76 5.67 1.34
C SER A 220 8.62 4.43 2.23
N PRO A 221 9.35 3.34 1.94
CA PRO A 221 9.65 2.31 2.94
C PRO A 221 10.14 2.92 4.26
N LYS A 222 9.78 2.30 5.38
CA LYS A 222 9.99 2.84 6.73
C LYS A 222 10.31 1.76 7.77
N ASP A 223 11.21 2.12 8.68
CA ASP A 223 11.57 1.36 9.88
C ASP A 223 10.80 1.96 11.09
N VAL A 224 9.94 1.18 11.73
CA VAL A 224 8.98 1.66 12.74
C VAL A 224 9.09 0.86 14.04
N VAL A 225 9.35 1.54 15.17
CA VAL A 225 9.16 0.94 16.50
C VAL A 225 7.84 1.43 17.09
N ILE A 226 6.96 0.51 17.46
CA ILE A 226 5.68 0.82 18.10
C ILE A 226 5.82 0.58 19.61
N LEU A 227 5.73 1.65 20.39
CA LEU A 227 5.70 1.62 21.84
C LEU A 227 4.25 1.58 22.33
N VAL A 228 3.90 0.60 23.15
CA VAL A 228 2.55 0.39 23.67
C VAL A 228 2.56 0.45 25.18
N ASP A 229 1.83 1.40 25.75
CA ASP A 229 1.65 1.52 27.19
C ASP A 229 0.78 0.38 27.71
N VAL A 230 1.33 -0.41 28.63
CA VAL A 230 0.61 -1.47 29.36
C VAL A 230 0.63 -1.24 30.87
N SER A 231 0.74 0.02 31.29
CA SER A 231 0.58 0.42 32.69
C SER A 231 -0.86 0.24 33.20
N GLY A 232 -1.06 0.38 34.51
CA GLY A 232 -2.36 0.13 35.16
C GLY A 232 -3.50 1.07 34.73
N SER A 233 -3.19 2.28 34.24
CA SER A 233 -4.19 3.25 33.76
C SER A 233 -4.84 2.82 32.45
N MET A 234 -4.12 2.07 31.62
CA MET A 234 -4.61 1.53 30.34
C MET A 234 -5.64 0.40 30.51
N LYS A 235 -5.93 -0.06 31.73
CA LYS A 235 -6.81 -1.21 31.97
C LYS A 235 -8.24 -1.01 31.41
N GLY A 236 -8.77 -2.06 30.77
CA GLY A 236 -10.12 -2.06 30.21
C GLY A 236 -10.15 -1.45 28.81
N LEU A 237 -11.10 -0.54 28.55
CA LEU A 237 -11.36 -0.01 27.21
C LEU A 237 -10.15 0.68 26.57
N ARG A 238 -9.28 1.33 27.36
CA ARG A 238 -8.07 2.00 26.83
C ARG A 238 -7.13 1.00 26.14
N LEU A 239 -6.81 -0.12 26.78
CA LEU A 239 -5.99 -1.18 26.18
C LEU A 239 -6.67 -1.81 24.95
N THR A 240 -8.00 -1.96 24.93
CA THR A 240 -8.73 -2.40 23.73
C THR A 240 -8.56 -1.43 22.56
N ILE A 241 -8.71 -0.12 22.81
CA ILE A 241 -8.48 0.92 21.79
C ILE A 241 -7.01 0.95 21.37
N ALA A 242 -6.06 0.76 22.30
CA ALA A 242 -4.63 0.69 21.99
C ALA A 242 -4.30 -0.50 21.08
N ARG A 243 -4.78 -1.72 21.38
CA ARG A 243 -4.63 -2.89 20.51
C ARG A 243 -5.20 -2.65 19.11
N GLN A 244 -6.40 -2.08 19.03
CA GLN A 244 -7.03 -1.75 17.74
C GLN A 244 -6.24 -0.68 16.98
N THR A 245 -5.67 0.31 17.68
CA THR A 245 -4.79 1.33 17.11
C THR A 245 -3.52 0.71 16.54
N VAL A 246 -2.87 -0.19 17.28
CA VAL A 246 -1.68 -0.90 16.82
C VAL A 246 -2.00 -1.82 15.63
N SER A 247 -3.10 -2.58 15.66
CA SER A 247 -3.53 -3.40 14.52
C SER A 247 -3.80 -2.55 13.27
N SER A 248 -4.47 -1.41 13.43
CA SER A 248 -4.70 -0.44 12.35
C SER A 248 -3.42 0.22 11.84
N ILE A 249 -2.39 0.38 12.69
CA ILE A 249 -1.05 0.81 12.25
C ILE A 249 -0.41 -0.29 11.39
N LEU A 250 -0.48 -1.55 11.81
CA LEU A 250 0.07 -2.68 11.04
C LEU A 250 -0.57 -2.81 9.65
N ASP A 251 -1.87 -2.52 9.51
CA ASP A 251 -2.53 -2.48 8.19
C ASP A 251 -1.96 -1.40 7.25
N THR A 252 -1.38 -0.32 7.80
CA THR A 252 -0.69 0.72 7.00
C THR A 252 0.77 0.41 6.67
N LEU A 253 1.30 -0.74 7.11
CA LEU A 253 2.66 -1.16 6.76
C LEU A 253 2.64 -2.01 5.49
N GLY A 254 3.39 -1.57 4.48
CA GLY A 254 3.64 -2.31 3.25
C GLY A 254 4.70 -3.39 3.46
N ASP A 255 4.84 -4.29 2.48
CA ASP A 255 5.70 -5.47 2.66
C ASP A 255 7.20 -5.11 2.61
N ASP A 256 7.57 -3.91 2.17
CA ASP A 256 8.93 -3.33 2.22
C ASP A 256 9.25 -2.60 3.55
N ASP A 257 8.29 -2.49 4.46
CA ASP A 257 8.48 -1.83 5.76
C ASP A 257 9.04 -2.80 6.80
N PHE A 258 9.76 -2.25 7.79
CA PHE A 258 10.25 -3.01 8.94
C PHE A 258 9.63 -2.49 10.24
N PHE A 259 9.25 -3.40 11.14
CA PHE A 259 8.64 -3.04 12.41
C PHE A 259 9.07 -3.92 13.59
N ASN A 260 8.86 -3.40 14.80
CA ASN A 260 8.80 -4.17 16.03
C ASN A 260 7.83 -3.48 17.00
N ILE A 261 7.25 -4.24 17.94
CA ILE A 261 6.31 -3.75 18.94
C ILE A 261 6.85 -4.07 20.33
N ILE A 262 6.90 -3.04 21.17
CA ILE A 262 7.41 -3.08 22.53
C ILE A 262 6.29 -2.61 23.44
N ALA A 263 5.82 -3.49 24.32
CA ALA A 263 4.95 -3.12 25.43
C ALA A 263 5.83 -2.64 26.60
N TYR A 264 5.43 -1.57 27.28
CA TYR A 264 6.18 -1.06 28.44
C TYR A 264 5.29 -0.80 29.64
N ASN A 265 5.85 -1.07 30.82
CA ASN A 265 5.33 -0.64 32.11
C ASN A 265 6.50 -0.18 33.00
N GLN A 266 6.78 -0.89 34.09
CA GLN A 266 7.97 -0.71 34.92
C GLN A 266 9.20 -1.40 34.29
N GLU A 267 8.97 -2.29 33.33
CA GLU A 267 9.99 -2.98 32.55
C GLU A 267 9.62 -2.91 31.06
N ILE A 268 10.58 -3.26 30.21
CA ILE A 268 10.42 -3.35 28.76
C ILE A 268 10.04 -4.79 28.38
N HIS A 269 8.98 -4.97 27.60
CA HIS A 269 8.49 -6.27 27.17
C HIS A 269 8.33 -6.29 25.63
N TYR A 270 9.21 -7.03 24.96
CA TYR A 270 9.05 -7.33 23.54
C TYR A 270 7.78 -8.16 23.31
N VAL A 271 6.90 -7.70 22.42
CA VAL A 271 5.64 -8.42 22.12
C VAL A 271 5.93 -9.77 21.45
N GLU A 272 7.01 -9.83 20.66
CA GLU A 272 7.59 -11.09 20.19
C GLU A 272 9.01 -11.28 20.77
N PRO A 273 9.19 -12.15 21.78
CA PRO A 273 10.49 -12.36 22.44
C PRO A 273 11.59 -12.89 21.53
N CYS A 274 11.29 -13.63 20.45
CA CYS A 274 12.34 -14.19 19.58
C CYS A 274 13.12 -13.14 18.78
N LEU A 275 12.66 -11.88 18.75
CA LEU A 275 13.31 -10.82 17.98
C LEU A 275 14.53 -10.20 18.65
N ASN A 276 14.79 -10.41 19.94
CA ASN A 276 16.03 -9.99 20.62
C ASN A 276 16.50 -8.57 20.24
N GLY A 277 15.60 -7.58 20.18
CA GLY A 277 15.95 -6.19 19.81
C GLY A 277 16.12 -5.88 18.32
N THR A 278 15.75 -6.76 17.37
CA THR A 278 15.70 -6.42 15.92
C THR A 278 14.31 -5.98 15.47
N LEU A 279 14.23 -5.37 14.28
CA LEU A 279 12.99 -5.25 13.50
C LEU A 279 12.77 -6.49 12.61
N VAL A 280 11.52 -6.74 12.22
CA VAL A 280 11.10 -7.72 11.20
C VAL A 280 10.39 -7.05 10.04
N GLN A 281 10.37 -7.73 8.89
CA GLN A 281 9.63 -7.28 7.71
C GLN A 281 8.12 -7.34 7.96
N ALA A 282 7.38 -6.32 7.52
CA ALA A 282 5.94 -6.21 7.68
C ALA A 282 5.13 -7.04 6.67
N ASP A 283 5.51 -8.32 6.47
CA ASP A 283 4.72 -9.28 5.70
C ASP A 283 3.41 -9.67 6.42
N ARG A 284 2.50 -10.35 5.72
CA ARG A 284 1.20 -10.75 6.28
C ARG A 284 1.37 -11.68 7.50
N THR A 285 2.25 -12.67 7.40
CA THR A 285 2.44 -13.70 8.43
C THR A 285 2.97 -13.11 9.73
N ASN A 286 3.96 -12.22 9.67
CA ASN A 286 4.48 -11.52 10.84
C ASN A 286 3.42 -10.59 11.43
N LYS A 287 2.68 -9.83 10.62
CA LYS A 287 1.61 -8.96 11.12
C LYS A 287 0.51 -9.74 11.84
N ASP A 288 0.09 -10.88 11.30
CA ASP A 288 -0.91 -11.74 11.93
C ASP A 288 -0.38 -12.42 13.21
N HIS A 289 0.87 -12.89 13.21
CA HIS A 289 1.54 -13.41 14.40
C HIS A 289 1.64 -12.37 15.53
N PHE A 290 1.95 -11.11 15.21
CA PHE A 290 1.95 -10.02 16.18
C PHE A 290 0.55 -9.70 16.71
N ARG A 291 -0.51 -9.77 15.88
CA ARG A 291 -1.91 -9.58 16.31
C ARG A 291 -2.30 -10.57 17.41
N GLU A 292 -1.97 -11.86 17.25
CA GLU A 292 -2.21 -12.88 18.27
C GLU A 292 -1.48 -12.62 19.60
N HIS A 293 -0.37 -11.86 19.58
CA HIS A 293 0.38 -11.50 20.78
C HIS A 293 -0.12 -10.18 21.41
N LEU A 294 -0.60 -9.22 20.62
CA LEU A 294 -1.26 -8.02 21.11
C LEU A 294 -2.48 -8.34 21.97
N ASP A 295 -3.24 -9.39 21.63
CA ASP A 295 -4.41 -9.80 22.41
C ASP A 295 -4.09 -10.40 23.78
N LYS A 296 -2.84 -10.86 23.98
CA LYS A 296 -2.34 -11.42 25.24
C LYS A 296 -1.78 -10.33 26.19
N LEU A 297 -1.61 -9.09 25.72
CA LEU A 297 -1.12 -7.97 26.55
C LEU A 297 -2.09 -7.66 27.69
N PHE A 298 -1.57 -7.41 28.90
CA PHE A 298 -2.37 -7.07 30.08
C PHE A 298 -1.82 -5.83 30.80
N ALA A 299 -2.72 -4.95 31.23
CA ALA A 299 -2.39 -3.71 31.92
C ALA A 299 -1.97 -3.97 33.38
N LYS A 300 -0.74 -3.61 33.75
CA LYS A 300 -0.17 -3.73 35.12
C LYS A 300 0.99 -2.75 35.33
N GLY A 301 1.12 -2.23 36.55
CA GLY A 301 2.27 -1.42 36.96
C GLY A 301 2.13 0.07 36.61
N ILE A 302 3.27 0.77 36.57
CA ILE A 302 3.41 2.20 36.26
C ILE A 302 4.13 2.30 34.91
N GLY A 303 3.79 3.25 34.04
CA GLY A 303 4.44 3.42 32.73
C GLY A 303 5.73 4.24 32.80
N LEU A 304 6.89 3.64 32.54
CA LEU A 304 8.20 4.29 32.47
C LEU A 304 8.61 4.53 31.01
N LEU A 305 8.08 5.61 30.41
CA LEU A 305 8.29 5.92 28.99
C LEU A 305 9.76 6.20 28.62
N GLY A 306 10.57 6.75 29.52
CA GLY A 306 11.97 7.11 29.24
C GLY A 306 12.86 5.92 28.87
N GLU A 307 12.67 4.77 29.51
CA GLU A 307 13.39 3.53 29.20
C GLU A 307 12.92 2.96 27.84
N ALA A 308 11.62 2.93 27.59
CA ALA A 308 11.05 2.46 26.33
C ALA A 308 11.47 3.32 25.13
N LEU A 309 11.53 4.65 25.28
CA LEU A 309 12.08 5.56 24.25
C LEU A 309 13.57 5.28 24.00
N THR A 310 14.36 5.09 25.06
CA THR A 310 15.80 4.79 24.96
C THR A 310 16.06 3.50 24.19
N GLU A 311 15.28 2.45 24.45
CA GLU A 311 15.37 1.18 23.73
C GLU A 311 14.96 1.33 22.26
N ALA A 312 13.84 2.02 21.99
CA ALA A 312 13.38 2.27 20.62
C ALA A 312 14.41 3.03 19.76
N PHE A 313 15.09 4.03 20.33
CA PHE A 313 16.20 4.72 19.65
C PHE A 313 17.41 3.80 19.42
N THR A 314 17.71 2.91 20.37
CA THR A 314 18.83 1.97 20.27
C THR A 314 18.60 0.96 19.14
N ILE A 315 17.43 0.31 19.11
CA ILE A 315 17.02 -0.62 18.05
C ILE A 315 17.10 0.04 16.67
N LEU A 316 16.50 1.23 16.51
CA LEU A 316 16.50 1.96 15.22
C LEU A 316 17.90 2.39 14.77
N ASN A 317 18.83 2.59 15.70
CA ASN A 317 20.22 2.93 15.39
C ASN A 317 21.02 1.68 14.99
N GLU A 318 20.91 0.59 15.75
CA GLU A 318 21.60 -0.69 15.47
C GLU A 318 21.12 -1.32 14.16
N PHE A 319 19.82 -1.33 13.88
CA PHE A 319 19.26 -1.87 12.65
C PHE A 319 19.74 -1.11 11.40
N ASN A 320 19.87 0.21 11.52
CA ASN A 320 20.45 1.09 10.49
C ASN A 320 21.97 0.86 10.32
N GLN A 321 22.73 0.71 11.41
CA GLN A 321 24.17 0.40 11.35
C GLN A 321 24.46 -0.99 10.77
N ALA A 322 23.59 -1.96 11.01
CA ALA A 322 23.68 -3.30 10.43
C ALA A 322 23.40 -3.34 8.91
N GLY A 323 22.98 -2.22 8.30
CA GLY A 323 22.61 -2.16 6.88
C GLY A 323 21.36 -2.98 6.53
N ARG A 324 20.52 -3.28 7.53
CA ARG A 324 19.27 -4.05 7.38
C ARG A 324 18.03 -3.15 7.28
N GLY A 325 18.14 -1.90 7.70
CA GLY A 325 17.09 -0.89 7.58
C GLY A 325 16.71 -0.57 6.15
N SER A 326 15.51 -0.01 5.99
CA SER A 326 15.02 0.56 4.73
C SER A 326 15.82 1.77 4.26
N VAL A 327 16.73 2.31 5.09
CA VAL A 327 17.61 3.49 4.89
C VAL A 327 16.85 4.83 4.73
N CYS A 328 15.58 4.79 4.31
CA CYS A 328 14.73 5.93 4.01
C CYS A 328 14.18 6.62 5.28
N SER A 329 13.14 6.05 5.89
CA SER A 329 12.35 6.70 6.92
C SER A 329 12.41 5.94 8.24
N ARG A 330 12.61 6.65 9.36
CA ARG A 330 12.57 6.06 10.71
C ARG A 330 11.53 6.74 11.59
N ALA A 331 10.70 5.95 12.27
CA ALA A 331 9.65 6.45 13.13
C ALA A 331 9.52 5.66 14.44
N ILE A 332 9.14 6.36 15.51
CA ILE A 332 8.62 5.74 16.74
C ILE A 332 7.16 6.16 16.87
N MET A 333 6.27 5.18 16.99
CA MET A 333 4.83 5.40 17.22
C MET A 333 4.53 5.07 18.67
N LEU A 334 4.04 6.02 19.44
CA LEU A 334 3.81 5.89 20.88
C LEU A 334 2.30 5.83 21.15
N VAL A 335 1.81 4.74 21.73
CA VAL A 335 0.40 4.52 22.06
C VAL A 335 0.25 4.49 23.58
N THR A 336 -0.30 5.56 24.17
CA THR A 336 -0.40 5.75 25.64
C THR A 336 -1.60 6.62 26.01
N ASP A 337 -2.05 6.59 27.26
CA ASP A 337 -3.04 7.52 27.80
C ASP A 337 -2.44 8.80 28.43
N GLY A 338 -1.11 8.94 28.45
CA GLY A 338 -0.46 10.18 28.86
C GLY A 338 1.06 10.11 28.96
N ALA A 339 1.69 11.26 29.22
CA ALA A 339 3.07 11.32 29.66
C ALA A 339 3.20 12.33 30.81
N THR A 340 3.90 11.95 31.87
CA THR A 340 4.15 12.82 33.04
C THR A 340 5.19 13.90 32.73
N GLU A 341 6.15 13.59 31.86
CA GLU A 341 7.30 14.44 31.52
C GLU A 341 7.46 14.61 30.00
N MET A 342 8.34 15.53 29.60
CA MET A 342 8.64 15.80 28.19
C MET A 342 9.76 14.92 27.61
N TYR A 343 10.56 14.26 28.47
CA TYR A 343 11.71 13.40 28.08
C TYR A 343 12.70 14.07 27.11
N ASP A 344 12.91 15.38 27.29
CA ASP A 344 13.76 16.21 26.44
C ASP A 344 15.25 15.82 26.51
N ASP A 345 15.68 15.25 27.63
CA ASP A 345 16.99 14.62 27.83
C ASP A 345 17.23 13.43 26.88
N VAL A 346 16.24 12.55 26.72
CA VAL A 346 16.29 11.40 25.80
C VAL A 346 16.35 11.88 24.35
N PHE A 347 15.51 12.86 23.97
CA PHE A 347 15.53 13.41 22.62
C PHE A 347 16.83 14.18 22.30
N ALA A 348 17.36 14.93 23.27
CA ALA A 348 18.63 15.62 23.16
C ALA A 348 19.81 14.65 22.96
N LYS A 349 19.79 13.50 23.64
CA LYS A 349 20.83 12.47 23.55
C LYS A 349 20.78 11.64 22.26
N TYR A 350 19.59 11.25 21.80
CA TYR A 350 19.45 10.25 20.73
C TYR A 350 18.98 10.78 19.37
N ASN A 351 18.30 11.93 19.29
CA ASN A 351 17.69 12.40 18.04
C ASN A 351 18.12 13.82 17.61
N TRP A 352 18.55 14.67 18.53
CA TRP A 352 18.96 16.05 18.21
C TRP A 352 20.45 16.15 17.86
N PRO A 353 20.88 17.13 17.04
CA PRO A 353 20.07 18.20 16.43
C PRO A 353 19.37 17.79 15.12
N GLU A 354 19.76 16.67 14.51
CA GLU A 354 19.36 16.32 13.13
C GLU A 354 17.87 15.98 13.00
N ARG A 355 17.27 15.41 14.06
CA ARG A 355 15.88 14.92 14.13
C ARG A 355 15.60 13.98 12.95
N LYS A 356 16.35 12.87 12.91
CA LYS A 356 16.30 11.83 11.88
C LYS A 356 15.14 10.85 12.11
N VAL A 357 14.78 10.61 13.37
CA VAL A 357 13.63 9.78 13.76
C VAL A 357 12.43 10.69 14.04
N ARG A 358 11.26 10.32 13.53
CA ARG A 358 10.00 11.04 13.77
C ARG A 358 9.18 10.37 14.86
N ILE A 359 8.54 11.16 15.73
CA ILE A 359 7.77 10.64 16.87
C ILE A 359 6.28 10.89 16.65
N PHE A 360 5.45 9.85 16.68
CA PHE A 360 4.00 9.94 16.49
C PHE A 360 3.25 9.46 17.74
N PRO A 361 2.91 10.36 18.68
CA PRO A 361 2.10 10.03 19.84
C PRO A 361 0.61 9.93 19.50
N TYR A 362 0.02 8.82 19.91
CA TYR A 362 -1.40 8.50 19.91
C TYR A 362 -1.89 8.50 21.36
N LEU A 363 -2.59 9.58 21.74
CA LEU A 363 -3.24 9.70 23.04
C LEU A 363 -4.53 8.89 23.06
N ILE A 364 -4.62 7.90 23.95
CA ILE A 364 -5.78 7.02 24.11
C ILE A 364 -6.70 7.54 25.21
N GLY A 365 -7.93 7.88 24.83
CA GLY A 365 -8.97 8.35 25.73
C GLY A 365 -9.30 9.84 25.60
N ARG A 366 -10.24 10.29 26.44
CA ARG A 366 -10.83 11.64 26.39
C ARG A 366 -10.12 12.66 27.31
N GLU A 367 -9.28 12.19 28.22
CA GLU A 367 -8.61 13.03 29.22
C GLU A 367 -7.45 13.80 28.58
N SER A 368 -7.56 15.12 28.55
CA SER A 368 -6.58 16.02 27.93
C SER A 368 -5.42 16.42 28.84
N ALA A 369 -5.46 16.09 30.13
CA ALA A 369 -4.53 16.58 31.15
C ALA A 369 -3.05 16.27 30.88
N PHE A 370 -2.76 15.19 30.14
CA PHE A 370 -1.41 14.77 29.77
C PHE A 370 -1.12 14.90 28.26
N ALA A 371 -2.00 15.58 27.51
CA ALA A 371 -1.88 15.73 26.07
C ALA A 371 -0.75 16.69 25.67
N ASP A 372 -0.45 17.70 26.48
CA ASP A 372 0.48 18.78 26.09
C ASP A 372 1.94 18.32 26.03
N ASN A 373 2.35 17.43 26.93
CA ASN A 373 3.66 16.76 26.86
C ASN A 373 3.78 15.95 25.54
N LEU A 374 2.77 15.17 25.18
CA LEU A 374 2.75 14.38 23.94
C LEU A 374 2.75 15.27 22.69
N LYS A 375 1.97 16.36 22.67
CA LYS A 375 2.02 17.38 21.59
C LYS A 375 3.42 17.96 21.45
N TRP A 376 4.08 18.29 22.57
CA TRP A 376 5.44 18.81 22.56
C TRP A 376 6.42 17.81 21.96
N MET A 377 6.38 16.53 22.38
CA MET A 377 7.24 15.47 21.82
C MET A 377 7.09 15.32 20.30
N ALA A 378 5.84 15.36 19.80
CA ALA A 378 5.54 15.29 18.37
C ALA A 378 6.14 16.49 17.61
N CYS A 379 5.89 17.71 18.10
CA CYS A 379 6.37 18.95 17.50
C CYS A 379 7.91 19.03 17.49
N ALA A 380 8.55 18.69 18.61
CA ALA A 380 10.00 18.74 18.77
C ALA A 380 10.74 17.77 17.83
N ASN A 381 10.08 16.69 17.41
CA ASN A 381 10.67 15.62 16.60
C ASN A 381 10.03 15.45 15.20
N LYS A 382 9.49 16.54 14.61
CA LYS A 382 8.95 16.56 13.23
C LYS A 382 7.84 15.52 12.94
N GLY A 383 7.07 15.14 13.96
CA GLY A 383 6.02 14.12 13.86
C GLY A 383 4.61 14.71 13.81
N TYR A 384 3.65 13.98 14.40
CA TYR A 384 2.25 14.41 14.51
C TYR A 384 1.62 13.85 15.79
N PHE A 385 0.72 14.61 16.41
CA PHE A 385 -0.06 14.20 17.57
C PHE A 385 -1.49 13.85 17.13
N SER A 386 -1.95 12.65 17.49
CA SER A 386 -3.32 12.20 17.28
C SER A 386 -3.96 11.82 18.62
N GLN A 387 -5.25 12.11 18.80
CA GLN A 387 -6.02 11.67 19.96
C GLN A 387 -7.14 10.72 19.49
N ILE A 388 -7.27 9.58 20.16
CA ILE A 388 -8.24 8.52 19.82
C ILE A 388 -9.14 8.32 21.03
N SER A 389 -10.40 8.77 20.93
CA SER A 389 -11.36 8.71 22.04
C SER A 389 -12.25 7.45 22.00
N THR A 390 -12.42 6.86 20.83
CA THR A 390 -13.29 5.70 20.58
C THR A 390 -12.66 4.75 19.56
N LEU A 391 -13.22 3.53 19.43
CA LEU A 391 -12.80 2.56 18.42
C LEU A 391 -13.07 3.02 16.97
N ALA A 392 -14.10 3.86 16.76
CA ALA A 392 -14.42 4.40 15.43
C ALA A 392 -13.38 5.43 14.97
N ASP A 393 -12.84 6.23 15.90
CA ASP A 393 -11.84 7.27 15.61
C ASP A 393 -10.48 6.71 15.16
N VAL A 394 -10.22 5.41 15.39
CA VAL A 394 -8.91 4.78 15.21
C VAL A 394 -8.41 4.92 13.78
N GLN A 395 -9.21 4.50 12.80
CA GLN A 395 -8.78 4.42 11.40
C GLN A 395 -8.38 5.81 10.87
N GLU A 396 -9.23 6.81 11.05
CA GLU A 396 -8.95 8.16 10.55
C GLU A 396 -7.71 8.78 11.24
N ASN A 397 -7.56 8.61 12.55
CA ASN A 397 -6.46 9.21 13.31
C ASN A 397 -5.12 8.52 13.09
N VAL A 398 -5.10 7.21 12.80
CA VAL A 398 -3.90 6.50 12.35
C VAL A 398 -3.48 7.06 11.00
N MET A 399 -4.36 7.11 10.00
CA MET A 399 -4.02 7.51 8.63
C MET A 399 -3.39 8.90 8.49
N ARG A 400 -3.64 9.82 9.45
CA ARG A 400 -3.03 11.16 9.50
C ARG A 400 -1.50 11.15 9.52
N TYR A 401 -0.82 10.10 10.02
CA TYR A 401 0.65 10.07 10.02
C TYR A 401 1.24 10.03 8.60
N LEU A 402 0.54 9.39 7.65
CA LEU A 402 0.96 9.28 6.25
C LEU A 402 1.11 10.66 5.59
N HIS A 403 0.24 11.62 5.94
CA HIS A 403 0.30 13.02 5.47
C HIS A 403 1.56 13.78 5.94
N VAL A 404 2.25 13.28 6.96
CA VAL A 404 3.54 13.82 7.42
C VAL A 404 4.69 13.06 6.79
N MET A 405 4.59 11.73 6.69
CA MET A 405 5.61 10.87 6.06
C MET A 405 5.82 11.15 4.58
N SER A 406 4.77 11.55 3.86
CA SER A 406 4.81 11.88 2.43
C SER A 406 5.50 13.19 2.08
N ARG A 407 5.59 14.15 3.01
CA ARG A 407 6.06 15.53 2.73
C ARG A 407 7.41 15.62 2.02
N PRO A 408 8.45 14.81 2.33
CA PRO A 408 9.71 14.82 1.58
C PRO A 408 9.53 14.40 0.12
N LYS A 409 8.73 13.36 -0.14
CA LYS A 409 8.49 12.81 -1.49
C LYS A 409 7.85 13.85 -2.42
N VAL A 410 7.04 14.76 -1.88
CA VAL A 410 6.44 15.88 -2.64
C VAL A 410 7.47 16.97 -2.98
N ILE A 411 8.45 17.18 -2.10
CA ILE A 411 9.53 18.16 -2.31
C ILE A 411 10.55 17.65 -3.34
N ASP A 412 10.78 16.33 -3.40
CA ASP A 412 11.83 15.70 -4.21
C ASP A 412 11.67 15.93 -5.73
N HIS A 413 10.45 16.23 -6.18
CA HIS A 413 10.07 16.50 -7.58
C HIS A 413 10.31 15.36 -8.60
N GLU A 414 11.12 14.36 -8.29
CA GLU A 414 11.14 13.08 -8.99
C GLU A 414 9.89 12.29 -8.61
N HIS A 415 9.15 11.84 -9.64
CA HIS A 415 7.92 11.09 -9.48
C HIS A 415 8.13 9.73 -10.15
N ASP A 416 8.54 8.75 -9.35
CA ASP A 416 8.78 7.39 -9.82
C ASP A 416 7.50 6.54 -9.81
N THR A 417 7.35 5.69 -10.82
CA THR A 417 6.32 4.66 -10.87
C THR A 417 6.62 3.57 -9.84
N VAL A 418 5.69 3.35 -8.91
CA VAL A 418 5.72 2.20 -7.99
C VAL A 418 4.68 1.17 -8.42
N TRP A 419 5.11 -0.09 -8.45
CA TRP A 419 4.24 -1.24 -8.71
C TRP A 419 3.93 -1.96 -7.41
N THR A 420 2.66 -2.26 -7.17
CA THR A 420 2.28 -3.09 -6.02
C THR A 420 2.64 -4.56 -6.23
N GLU A 421 2.70 -5.31 -5.14
CA GLU A 421 2.54 -6.75 -5.22
C GLU A 421 1.12 -7.12 -5.72
N ALA A 422 0.93 -8.37 -6.14
CA ALA A 422 -0.36 -8.81 -6.67
C ALA A 422 -1.41 -8.97 -5.55
N TYR A 423 -2.60 -8.41 -5.77
CA TYR A 423 -3.72 -8.48 -4.83
C TYR A 423 -5.05 -8.75 -5.55
N VAL A 424 -6.08 -9.13 -4.78
CA VAL A 424 -7.44 -9.36 -5.29
C VAL A 424 -8.15 -8.01 -5.40
N ASP A 425 -8.62 -7.68 -6.59
CA ASP A 425 -9.25 -6.39 -6.84
C ASP A 425 -10.63 -6.26 -6.18
N SER A 426 -10.87 -5.08 -5.62
CA SER A 426 -12.09 -4.70 -4.91
C SER A 426 -13.31 -4.53 -5.80
N ALA A 427 -13.13 -4.18 -7.08
CA ALA A 427 -14.26 -3.99 -8.00
C ALA A 427 -14.94 -5.31 -8.42
N VAL A 428 -14.33 -6.46 -8.13
CA VAL A 428 -14.75 -7.79 -8.60
C VAL A 428 -15.36 -8.64 -7.48
N SER A 429 -15.45 -8.16 -6.23
CA SER A 429 -15.83 -8.99 -5.07
C SER A 429 -17.27 -9.49 -5.07
N THR A 430 -18.12 -9.07 -6.02
CA THR A 430 -19.48 -9.58 -6.24
C THR A 430 -19.54 -10.84 -7.11
N HIS A 431 -18.47 -11.21 -7.82
CA HIS A 431 -18.44 -12.43 -8.64
C HIS A 431 -17.19 -13.28 -8.40
N TYR A 432 -17.37 -14.61 -8.40
CA TYR A 432 -16.38 -15.64 -8.04
C TYR A 432 -15.25 -15.82 -9.08
N THR A 433 -14.54 -14.75 -9.45
CA THR A 433 -13.43 -14.81 -10.40
C THR A 433 -12.26 -13.95 -9.91
N VAL A 434 -11.19 -14.60 -9.44
CA VAL A 434 -10.00 -13.91 -8.91
C VAL A 434 -9.20 -13.31 -10.06
N CYS A 435 -9.38 -12.01 -10.31
CA CYS A 435 -8.51 -11.25 -11.21
C CYS A 435 -7.30 -10.70 -10.41
N LEU A 436 -6.10 -11.20 -10.71
CA LEU A 436 -4.85 -10.73 -10.12
C LEU A 436 -4.38 -9.46 -10.84
N CYS A 437 -4.62 -8.30 -10.21
CA CYS A 437 -4.24 -7.01 -10.77
C CYS A 437 -2.88 -6.54 -10.23
N PHE A 438 -2.03 -6.02 -11.12
CA PHE A 438 -0.89 -5.18 -10.78
C PHE A 438 -1.28 -3.73 -11.03
N VAL A 439 -1.16 -2.88 -10.01
CA VAL A 439 -1.51 -1.46 -10.13
C VAL A 439 -0.27 -0.60 -10.02
N CYS A 440 -0.16 0.32 -10.99
CA CYS A 440 0.73 1.48 -10.96
C CYS A 440 0.01 2.61 -10.23
N ALA A 441 0.61 3.13 -9.16
CA ALA A 441 0.02 4.19 -8.34
C ALA A 441 1.01 5.35 -8.14
N PHE A 442 0.46 6.56 -8.13
CA PHE A 442 1.17 7.81 -7.94
C PHE A 442 0.37 8.73 -7.02
N MET A 443 1.07 9.60 -6.29
CA MET A 443 0.47 10.31 -5.17
C MET A 443 1.00 11.74 -5.05
N PHE A 444 0.11 12.68 -4.75
CA PHE A 444 0.44 14.10 -4.56
C PHE A 444 -0.30 14.64 -3.32
N PHE A 445 0.39 15.43 -2.49
CA PHE A 445 -0.21 16.09 -1.33
C PHE A 445 -0.30 17.60 -1.51
N PHE A 446 -1.46 18.15 -1.19
CA PHE A 446 -1.66 19.59 -1.06
C PHE A 446 -1.29 20.04 0.35
N VAL A 447 -0.38 21.02 0.48
CA VAL A 447 -0.10 21.71 1.74
C VAL A 447 -0.72 23.09 1.70
N VAL A 448 -1.90 23.25 2.31
CA VAL A 448 -2.45 24.59 2.59
C VAL A 448 -1.57 25.22 3.68
N PHE A 449 -0.70 26.14 3.30
CA PHE A 449 -0.04 27.02 4.28
C PHE A 449 -1.04 28.03 4.83
N ASN A 450 -1.77 27.67 5.89
CA ASN A 450 -2.33 28.68 6.78
C ASN A 450 -1.21 29.19 7.70
N GLY A 451 -0.97 30.50 7.63
CA GLY A 451 0.33 31.06 7.97
C GLY A 451 0.66 31.12 9.46
N CYS A 452 1.94 30.90 9.77
CA CYS A 452 2.56 31.48 10.94
C CYS A 452 3.78 32.29 10.47
N LYS A 453 3.69 33.63 10.52
CA LYS A 453 4.80 34.51 10.16
C LYS A 453 5.89 34.41 11.23
N SER A 454 7.11 34.05 10.82
CA SER A 454 8.33 34.39 11.56
C SER A 454 9.44 34.70 10.57
N ASN A 455 10.01 35.90 10.68
CA ASN A 455 11.12 36.35 9.84
C ASN A 455 12.39 35.57 10.17
N ILE A 456 13.23 35.30 9.16
CA ILE A 456 14.70 35.41 9.25
C ILE A 456 15.23 35.64 7.82
N ALA A 457 16.28 36.47 7.72
CA ALA A 457 16.64 37.16 6.50
C ALA A 457 17.50 36.34 5.52
N THR A 458 17.42 36.75 4.25
CA THR A 458 18.30 36.36 3.15
C THR A 458 19.73 36.84 3.38
N HIS A 459 20.74 36.01 3.07
CA HIS A 459 22.04 36.52 2.63
C HIS A 459 22.73 35.52 1.69
N TYR A 460 23.00 35.98 0.46
CA TYR A 460 23.95 35.39 -0.48
C TYR A 460 25.38 35.79 -0.09
N ILE A 461 26.36 34.91 -0.37
CA ILE A 461 27.73 35.26 -0.81
C ILE A 461 28.32 34.04 -1.57
N THR A 462 29.16 34.32 -2.56
CA THR A 462 29.65 33.39 -3.59
C THR A 462 31.19 33.20 -3.54
N THR A 463 31.71 32.16 -4.21
CA THR A 463 33.16 31.89 -4.51
C THR A 463 34.07 31.63 -3.28
N HIS A 464 35.15 30.83 -3.25
CA HIS A 464 35.94 29.92 -4.13
C HIS A 464 36.64 28.88 -3.17
N ASN A 465 37.25 27.74 -3.54
CA ASN A 465 37.51 27.09 -4.83
C ASN A 465 37.75 25.55 -4.72
N ILE A 466 37.81 24.89 -5.88
CA ILE A 466 38.46 23.61 -6.27
C ILE A 466 39.20 22.81 -5.17
N CYS A 467 38.72 21.58 -4.89
CA CYS A 467 39.60 20.44 -4.60
C CYS A 467 38.96 19.13 -5.15
N SER A 468 39.73 18.32 -5.87
CA SER A 468 39.21 17.16 -6.60
C SER A 468 38.92 15.98 -5.68
N TYR A 469 37.66 15.56 -5.61
CA TYR A 469 37.26 14.29 -5.00
C TYR A 469 36.67 13.34 -6.03
N LYS A 470 37.14 12.09 -6.01
CA LYS A 470 36.79 11.03 -6.96
C LYS A 470 35.29 10.74 -6.90
N LEU A 471 34.64 10.73 -8.06
CA LEU A 471 33.26 10.30 -8.21
C LEU A 471 33.16 8.78 -7.94
N TYR A 472 32.81 8.41 -6.71
CA TYR A 472 32.42 7.03 -6.40
C TYR A 472 31.01 6.80 -6.95
N VAL A 473 30.93 6.35 -8.20
CA VAL A 473 29.71 5.76 -8.75
C VAL A 473 29.47 4.43 -8.03
N VAL A 474 28.76 4.48 -6.91
CA VAL A 474 28.26 3.29 -6.22
C VAL A 474 27.12 2.71 -7.07
N LYS A 475 27.49 1.84 -8.01
CA LYS A 475 26.53 0.99 -8.72
C LYS A 475 25.77 0.14 -7.69
N CYS A 476 24.49 0.43 -7.48
CA CYS A 476 23.59 -0.44 -6.72
C CYS A 476 23.60 -1.86 -7.30
N ARG A 477 24.29 -2.79 -6.63
CA ARG A 477 24.27 -4.22 -6.92
C ARG A 477 22.99 -4.85 -6.32
N THR A 478 21.83 -4.42 -6.81
CA THR A 478 20.52 -4.93 -6.33
C THR A 478 19.74 -5.69 -7.41
N LEU A 479 20.21 -5.70 -8.66
CA LEU A 479 19.57 -6.40 -9.78
C LEU A 479 19.81 -7.92 -9.86
N VAL A 480 20.66 -8.49 -8.99
CA VAL A 480 21.03 -9.93 -9.06
C VAL A 480 20.25 -10.81 -8.07
N TYR A 481 19.72 -10.24 -6.97
CA TYR A 481 19.00 -11.03 -5.96
C TYR A 481 17.53 -11.30 -6.32
N ALA A 482 16.90 -10.47 -7.15
CA ALA A 482 15.55 -10.71 -7.65
C ALA A 482 15.43 -12.08 -8.36
N TYR A 483 16.39 -12.41 -9.23
CA TYR A 483 16.40 -13.65 -10.01
C TYR A 483 16.38 -14.94 -9.18
N ILE A 484 16.93 -14.92 -7.96
CA ILE A 484 16.99 -16.12 -7.09
C ILE A 484 15.72 -16.27 -6.25
N TYR A 485 15.05 -15.17 -5.89
CA TYR A 485 13.82 -15.22 -5.08
C TYR A 485 12.62 -15.72 -5.89
N TYR A 486 12.42 -15.19 -7.12
CA TYR A 486 11.34 -15.63 -8.00
C TYR A 486 11.41 -17.13 -8.35
N PHE A 487 12.61 -17.69 -8.53
CA PHE A 487 12.80 -19.12 -8.83
C PHE A 487 12.44 -20.03 -7.65
N LYS A 488 12.56 -19.54 -6.40
CA LYS A 488 12.22 -20.32 -5.19
C LYS A 488 10.70 -20.43 -4.98
N GLN A 489 9.93 -19.42 -5.35
CA GLN A 489 8.46 -19.48 -5.36
C GLN A 489 7.95 -20.46 -6.43
N PHE A 490 8.45 -20.36 -7.67
CA PHE A 490 8.02 -21.24 -8.76
C PHE A 490 8.28 -22.73 -8.48
N LYS A 491 9.40 -23.05 -7.83
CA LYS A 491 9.76 -24.44 -7.46
C LYS A 491 8.87 -25.03 -6.34
N LYS A 492 8.08 -24.21 -5.64
CA LYS A 492 7.05 -24.68 -4.69
C LYS A 492 5.72 -24.99 -5.37
N LEU A 493 5.34 -24.27 -6.45
CA LEU A 493 4.13 -24.58 -7.21
C LEU A 493 4.27 -25.81 -8.11
N SER A 494 5.46 -26.10 -8.66
CA SER A 494 5.66 -27.29 -9.53
C SER A 494 5.81 -28.63 -8.78
N LEU A 495 5.42 -28.68 -7.50
CA LEU A 495 5.45 -29.88 -6.64
C LEU A 495 4.08 -30.18 -5.99
N SER A 496 3.02 -29.55 -6.49
CA SER A 496 1.64 -29.74 -6.03
C SER A 496 0.61 -29.81 -7.18
N TYR A 497 1.07 -30.24 -8.37
CA TYR A 497 0.24 -30.63 -9.52
C TYR A 497 0.88 -31.86 -10.19
#